data_AF-A0A8T0V2U7-F1
#
_entry.id   AF-A0A8T0V2U7-F1
#
_cell.length_a   1.000
_cell.length_b   1.000
_cell.length_c   1.000
_cell.angle_alpha   90.00
_cell.angle_beta   90.00
_cell.angle_gamma   90.00
#
_symmetry.space_group_name_H-M   'P 1'
#
loop_
_entity.id
_entity.type
_entity.pdbx_description
1 polymer ?
#
loop_
_entity_poly.entity_id
_entity_poly.type
_entity_poly.pdbx_seq_one_letter_code
_entity_poly.pdbx_strand_id
1 'polypeptide(L)'
;MSHTKALLILCPDLLTAWNSRKMVLLEKYDFTKIKDELQLCALILSYSPKNESTWSHRRWVLKQVAEHHQDMTELVEKESVLVKEIAERSKMNYRAWRHRCWLIPYMTRKQVLDELKKSTRWSELHVADNCCFHYRRSLLLALLDVRLENREDSLSWESETYLLWKEELRWNEMLIRRHQGREVDLFITQEICLLSECLNEPADEFEESRVQAELSALYILWISKAATTPFTQPASIATVYLLE
;
A
#
# COMPACT_ATOMS: atom_id res chain seq x y z
N MET A 1 -15.17 -18.92 -21.80
CA MET A 1 -15.30 -18.25 -20.48
C MET A 1 -15.68 -19.20 -19.35
N SER A 2 -16.74 -20.02 -19.48
CA SER A 2 -17.20 -20.92 -18.41
C SER A 2 -16.12 -21.93 -17.94
N HIS A 3 -15.49 -22.67 -18.87
CA HIS A 3 -14.49 -23.68 -18.53
C HIS A 3 -13.25 -23.09 -17.82
N THR A 4 -12.71 -21.97 -18.30
CA THR A 4 -11.57 -21.30 -17.65
C THR A 4 -11.95 -20.70 -16.31
N LYS A 5 -13.20 -20.25 -16.11
CA LYS A 5 -13.71 -19.79 -14.81
C LYS A 5 -13.69 -20.92 -13.78
N ALA A 6 -14.25 -22.09 -14.13
CA ALA A 6 -14.25 -23.25 -13.25
C ALA A 6 -12.82 -23.71 -12.91
N LEU A 7 -11.94 -23.75 -13.91
CA LEU A 7 -10.52 -24.10 -13.70
C LEU A 7 -9.83 -23.15 -12.73
N LEU A 8 -10.01 -21.84 -12.88
CA LEU A 8 -9.34 -20.85 -12.01
C LEU A 8 -9.90 -20.80 -10.58
N ILE A 9 -11.19 -21.12 -10.41
CA ILE A 9 -11.78 -21.28 -9.07
C ILE A 9 -11.15 -22.49 -8.34
N LEU A 10 -10.72 -23.52 -9.07
CA LEU A 10 -10.07 -24.70 -8.48
C LEU A 10 -8.54 -24.54 -8.38
N CYS A 11 -7.92 -23.91 -9.37
CA CYS A 11 -6.48 -23.75 -9.52
C CYS A 11 -6.16 -22.34 -10.05
N PRO A 12 -6.03 -21.35 -9.16
CA PRO A 12 -5.83 -19.95 -9.55
C PRO A 12 -4.43 -19.64 -10.10
N ASP A 13 -3.46 -20.55 -9.95
CA ASP A 13 -2.10 -20.40 -10.48
C ASP A 13 -1.95 -20.84 -11.94
N LEU A 14 -3.04 -21.28 -12.58
CA LEU A 14 -3.01 -21.72 -13.98
C LEU A 14 -2.91 -20.53 -14.95
N LEU A 15 -1.69 -20.05 -15.19
CA LEU A 15 -1.39 -18.89 -16.04
C LEU A 15 -1.99 -19.00 -17.45
N THR A 16 -2.00 -20.20 -18.05
CA THR A 16 -2.60 -20.42 -19.38
C THR A 16 -4.09 -20.11 -19.41
N ALA A 17 -4.81 -20.39 -18.31
CA ALA A 17 -6.23 -20.08 -18.20
C ALA A 17 -6.44 -18.56 -18.05
N TRP A 18 -5.62 -17.86 -17.27
CA TRP A 18 -5.64 -16.40 -17.20
C TRP A 18 -5.36 -15.76 -18.56
N ASN A 19 -4.34 -16.21 -19.28
CA ASN A 19 -4.00 -15.69 -20.61
C ASN A 19 -5.13 -15.93 -21.61
N SER A 20 -5.75 -17.11 -21.59
CA SER A 20 -6.91 -17.40 -22.43
C SER A 20 -8.08 -16.45 -22.16
N ARG A 21 -8.28 -16.02 -20.91
CA ARG A 21 -9.30 -15.02 -20.57
C ARG A 21 -8.93 -13.63 -21.08
N LYS A 22 -7.67 -13.21 -20.94
CA LYS A 22 -7.17 -11.94 -21.49
C LYS A 22 -7.44 -11.85 -23.00
N MET A 23 -7.16 -12.93 -23.75
CA MET A 23 -7.43 -12.97 -25.20
C MET A 23 -8.91 -12.71 -25.53
N VAL A 24 -9.83 -13.36 -24.82
CA VAL A 24 -11.28 -13.19 -25.04
C VAL A 24 -11.75 -11.77 -24.68
N LEU A 25 -11.17 -11.15 -23.65
CA LEU A 25 -11.53 -9.80 -23.22
C LEU A 25 -10.99 -8.72 -24.18
N LEU A 26 -9.88 -8.99 -24.85
CA LEU A 26 -9.28 -8.09 -25.84
C LEU A 26 -10.00 -8.09 -27.20
N GLU A 27 -10.72 -9.16 -27.56
CA GLU A 27 -11.44 -9.23 -28.85
C GLU A 27 -12.47 -8.09 -29.01
N LYS A 28 -13.21 -7.78 -27.93
CA LYS A 28 -14.17 -6.70 -27.90
C LYS A 28 -14.37 -6.20 -26.48
N TYR A 29 -14.06 -4.91 -26.28
CA TYR A 29 -14.30 -4.26 -24.99
C TYR A 29 -15.80 -4.33 -24.62
N ASP A 30 -16.07 -4.86 -23.43
CA ASP A 30 -17.40 -4.97 -22.85
C ASP A 30 -17.28 -4.77 -21.34
N PHE A 31 -17.73 -3.61 -20.86
CA PHE A 31 -17.62 -3.23 -19.46
C PHE A 31 -18.35 -4.20 -18.51
N THR A 32 -19.40 -4.87 -18.99
CA THR A 32 -20.13 -5.88 -18.20
C THR A 32 -19.25 -7.10 -17.96
N LYS A 33 -18.57 -7.59 -19.00
CA LYS A 33 -17.61 -8.70 -18.87
C LYS A 33 -16.44 -8.32 -17.98
N ILE A 34 -15.96 -7.08 -18.07
CA ILE A 34 -14.89 -6.58 -17.19
C ILE A 34 -15.31 -6.59 -15.72
N LYS A 35 -16.54 -6.16 -15.41
CA LYS A 35 -17.10 -6.27 -14.06
C LYS A 35 -17.16 -7.73 -13.58
N ASP A 36 -17.60 -8.65 -14.43
CA ASP A 36 -17.64 -10.09 -14.11
C ASP A 36 -16.22 -10.66 -13.84
N GLU A 37 -15.21 -10.18 -14.55
CA GLU A 37 -13.80 -10.56 -14.28
C GLU A 37 -13.30 -10.04 -12.94
N LEU A 38 -13.62 -8.80 -12.58
CA LEU A 38 -13.29 -8.25 -11.27
C LEU A 38 -13.99 -9.02 -10.15
N GLN A 39 -15.22 -9.47 -10.37
CA GLN A 39 -15.94 -10.33 -9.42
C GLN A 39 -15.29 -11.72 -9.30
N LEU A 40 -14.85 -12.32 -10.41
CA LEU A 40 -14.12 -13.59 -10.37
C LEU A 40 -12.82 -13.44 -9.57
N CYS A 41 -12.05 -12.38 -9.80
CA CYS A 41 -10.83 -12.13 -9.05
C CYS A 41 -11.12 -11.94 -7.55
N ALA A 42 -12.18 -11.19 -7.21
CA ALA A 42 -12.57 -10.99 -5.81
C ALA A 42 -12.99 -12.31 -5.15
N LEU A 43 -13.73 -13.17 -5.86
CA LEU A 43 -14.07 -14.52 -5.39
C LEU A 43 -12.82 -15.35 -5.11
N ILE A 44 -11.85 -15.37 -6.02
CA ILE A 44 -10.62 -16.13 -5.86
C ILE A 44 -9.80 -15.61 -4.67
N LEU A 45 -9.66 -14.28 -4.56
CA LEU A 45 -8.95 -13.64 -3.44
C LEU A 45 -9.64 -13.85 -2.09
N SER A 46 -10.95 -14.14 -2.06
CA SER A 46 -11.65 -14.40 -0.81
C SER A 46 -11.20 -15.68 -0.09
N TYR A 47 -10.76 -16.71 -0.84
CA TYR A 47 -10.22 -17.96 -0.27
C TYR A 47 -8.71 -18.09 -0.47
N SER A 48 -8.12 -17.38 -1.43
CA SER A 48 -6.68 -17.38 -1.70
C SER A 48 -6.12 -15.94 -1.74
N PRO A 49 -6.10 -15.23 -0.60
CA PRO A 49 -5.86 -13.78 -0.54
C PRO A 49 -4.44 -13.34 -0.95
N LYS A 50 -3.49 -14.27 -0.98
CA LYS A 50 -2.09 -14.03 -1.38
C LYS A 50 -1.79 -14.53 -2.80
N ASN A 51 -2.80 -14.93 -3.60
CA ASN A 51 -2.57 -15.46 -4.94
C ASN A 51 -2.08 -14.38 -5.90
N GLU A 52 -0.85 -14.52 -6.40
CA GLU A 52 -0.24 -13.49 -7.23
C GLU A 52 -0.82 -13.42 -8.64
N SER A 53 -1.11 -14.57 -9.24
CA SER A 53 -1.70 -14.63 -10.58
C SER A 53 -3.03 -13.87 -10.64
N THR A 54 -3.83 -13.95 -9.58
CA THR A 54 -5.11 -13.25 -9.45
C THR A 54 -4.93 -11.74 -9.26
N TRP A 55 -3.98 -11.31 -8.42
CA TRP A 55 -3.67 -9.88 -8.26
C TRP A 55 -3.13 -9.27 -9.56
N SER A 56 -2.21 -9.96 -10.24
CA SER A 56 -1.70 -9.57 -11.56
C SER A 56 -2.81 -9.43 -12.59
N HIS A 57 -3.70 -10.44 -12.71
CA HIS A 57 -4.83 -10.36 -13.64
C HIS A 57 -5.79 -9.23 -13.27
N ARG A 58 -6.08 -9.03 -11.98
CA ARG A 58 -6.94 -7.93 -11.52
C ARG A 58 -6.38 -6.57 -11.92
N ARG A 59 -5.08 -6.31 -11.69
CA ARG A 59 -4.40 -5.08 -12.13
C ARG A 59 -4.49 -4.90 -13.64
N TRP A 60 -4.27 -5.98 -14.41
CA TRP A 60 -4.44 -5.95 -15.86
C TRP A 60 -5.86 -5.54 -16.27
N VAL A 61 -6.90 -6.12 -15.67
CA VAL A 61 -8.30 -5.77 -15.94
C VAL A 61 -8.59 -4.31 -15.62
N LEU A 62 -8.15 -3.81 -14.46
CA LEU A 62 -8.33 -2.41 -14.06
C LEU A 62 -7.62 -1.44 -15.02
N LYS A 63 -6.44 -1.81 -15.51
CA LYS A 63 -5.72 -1.04 -16.54
C LYS A 63 -6.53 -0.92 -17.83
N GLN A 64 -7.18 -2.02 -18.25
CA GLN A 64 -8.08 -1.98 -19.42
C GLN A 64 -9.27 -1.03 -19.20
N VAL A 65 -9.82 -0.96 -17.99
CA VAL A 65 -10.87 0.03 -17.66
C VAL A 65 -10.33 1.45 -17.78
N ALA A 66 -9.17 1.74 -17.19
CA ALA A 66 -8.59 3.08 -17.23
C ALA A 66 -8.25 3.57 -18.64
N GLU A 67 -7.89 2.65 -19.54
CA GLU A 67 -7.62 2.97 -20.96
C GLU A 67 -8.90 3.32 -21.75
N HIS A 68 -10.06 2.81 -21.32
CA HIS A 68 -11.35 3.02 -22.02
C HIS A 68 -12.29 4.00 -21.32
N HIS A 69 -12.11 4.23 -20.02
CA HIS A 69 -12.93 5.11 -19.19
C HIS A 69 -12.07 6.19 -18.54
N GLN A 70 -12.48 7.44 -18.69
CA GLN A 70 -11.73 8.58 -18.17
C GLN A 70 -11.87 8.75 -16.64
N ASP A 71 -12.97 8.26 -16.05
CA ASP A 71 -13.21 8.33 -14.61
C ASP A 71 -13.10 6.96 -13.93
N MET A 72 -12.11 6.82 -13.06
CA MET A 72 -11.83 5.61 -12.27
C MET A 72 -12.27 5.73 -10.80
N THR A 73 -12.88 6.86 -10.41
CA THR A 73 -13.11 7.24 -9.01
C THR A 73 -13.90 6.17 -8.24
N GLU A 74 -15.04 5.74 -8.76
CA GLU A 74 -15.90 4.72 -8.11
C GLU A 74 -15.19 3.36 -8.01
N LEU A 75 -14.43 2.99 -9.04
CA LEU A 75 -13.73 1.73 -9.10
C LEU A 75 -12.60 1.69 -8.07
N VAL A 76 -11.81 2.75 -7.98
CA VAL A 76 -10.74 2.90 -7.00
C VAL A 76 -11.28 2.82 -5.57
N GLU A 77 -12.43 3.44 -5.26
CA GLU A 77 -13.04 3.33 -3.93
C GLU A 77 -13.46 1.88 -3.63
N LYS A 78 -14.07 1.18 -4.60
CA LYS A 78 -14.40 -0.25 -4.46
C LYS A 78 -13.16 -1.12 -4.24
N GLU A 79 -12.07 -0.83 -4.95
CA GLU A 79 -10.79 -1.53 -4.77
C GLU A 79 -10.19 -1.28 -3.38
N SER A 80 -10.27 -0.05 -2.86
CA SER A 80 -9.79 0.30 -1.52
C SER A 80 -10.52 -0.49 -0.44
N VAL A 81 -11.86 -0.61 -0.56
CA VAL A 81 -12.69 -1.43 0.34
C VAL A 81 -12.30 -2.91 0.25
N LEU A 82 -12.18 -3.47 -0.95
CA LEU A 82 -11.78 -4.87 -1.14
C LEU A 82 -10.42 -5.17 -0.49
N VAL A 83 -9.41 -4.33 -0.73
CA VAL A 83 -8.07 -4.55 -0.16
C VAL A 83 -8.11 -4.47 1.36
N LYS A 84 -8.86 -3.51 1.93
CA LYS A 84 -9.03 -3.41 3.38
C LYS A 84 -9.61 -4.70 3.95
N GLU A 85 -10.69 -5.23 3.37
CA GLU A 85 -11.31 -6.49 3.82
C GLU A 85 -10.35 -7.68 3.72
N ILE A 86 -9.54 -7.75 2.67
CA ILE A 86 -8.53 -8.80 2.50
C ILE A 86 -7.40 -8.66 3.54
N ALA A 87 -6.92 -7.43 3.80
CA ALA A 87 -5.87 -7.16 4.77
C ALA A 87 -6.31 -7.50 6.22
N GLU A 88 -7.59 -7.27 6.56
CA GLU A 88 -8.18 -7.63 7.86
C GLU A 88 -8.21 -9.15 8.08
N ARG A 89 -8.40 -9.93 7.01
CA ARG A 89 -8.52 -11.40 7.08
C ARG A 89 -7.18 -12.11 6.93
N SER A 90 -6.22 -11.49 6.27
CA SER A 90 -4.90 -12.06 5.99
C SER A 90 -3.79 -11.15 6.51
N LYS A 91 -3.25 -11.47 7.69
CA LYS A 91 -2.08 -10.78 8.24
C LYS A 91 -0.91 -10.78 7.25
N MET A 92 -0.17 -9.67 7.23
CA MET A 92 1.02 -9.47 6.39
C MET A 92 0.74 -9.77 4.90
N ASN A 93 -0.37 -9.24 4.37
CA ASN A 93 -0.68 -9.36 2.96
C ASN A 93 -0.09 -8.20 2.17
N TYR A 94 1.21 -8.28 1.91
CA TYR A 94 1.92 -7.30 1.09
C TYR A 94 1.26 -7.10 -0.28
N ARG A 95 0.78 -8.16 -0.94
CA ARG A 95 0.17 -8.09 -2.27
C ARG A 95 -1.05 -7.17 -2.30
N ALA A 96 -1.84 -7.20 -1.24
CA ALA A 96 -3.00 -6.33 -1.09
C ALA A 96 -2.57 -4.85 -0.93
N TRP A 97 -1.59 -4.56 -0.06
CA TRP A 97 -1.03 -3.22 0.10
C TRP A 97 -0.35 -2.70 -1.18
N ARG A 98 0.35 -3.57 -1.89
CA ARG A 98 0.98 -3.29 -3.17
C ARG A 98 -0.05 -2.94 -4.25
N HIS A 99 -1.18 -3.65 -4.27
CA HIS A 99 -2.31 -3.30 -5.13
C HIS A 99 -2.83 -1.89 -4.84
N ARG A 100 -2.92 -1.48 -3.56
CA ARG A 100 -3.26 -0.10 -3.20
C ARG A 100 -2.22 0.92 -3.67
N CYS A 101 -0.93 0.64 -3.53
CA CYS A 101 0.13 1.49 -4.11
C CYS A 101 -0.03 1.62 -5.63
N TRP A 102 -0.31 0.51 -6.33
CA TRP A 102 -0.51 0.49 -7.78
C TRP A 102 -1.72 1.31 -8.24
N LEU A 103 -2.74 1.49 -7.37
CA LEU A 103 -3.93 2.29 -7.68
C LEU A 103 -3.70 3.80 -7.58
N ILE A 104 -2.63 4.25 -6.91
CA ILE A 104 -2.37 5.67 -6.65
C ILE A 104 -2.37 6.53 -7.93
N PRO A 105 -1.77 6.12 -9.06
CA PRO A 105 -1.82 6.92 -10.29
C PRO A 105 -3.23 7.15 -10.85
N TYR A 106 -4.22 6.36 -10.43
CA TYR A 106 -5.62 6.49 -10.83
C TYR A 106 -6.48 7.25 -9.82
N MET A 107 -5.90 7.71 -8.70
CA MET A 107 -6.60 8.44 -7.65
C MET A 107 -6.63 9.95 -7.95
N THR A 108 -7.74 10.57 -7.60
CA THR A 108 -7.80 12.04 -7.47
C THR A 108 -7.04 12.49 -6.21
N ARG A 109 -6.61 13.77 -6.16
CA ARG A 109 -6.00 14.35 -4.95
C ARG A 109 -6.87 14.14 -3.69
N LYS A 110 -8.19 14.32 -3.83
CA LYS A 110 -9.14 14.10 -2.73
C LYS A 110 -9.08 12.65 -2.23
N GLN A 111 -9.07 11.67 -3.14
CA GLN A 111 -8.95 10.27 -2.76
C GLN A 111 -7.61 9.97 -2.07
N VAL A 112 -6.49 10.53 -2.54
CA VAL A 112 -5.19 10.36 -1.89
C VAL A 112 -5.21 10.89 -0.45
N LEU A 113 -5.78 12.07 -0.22
CA LEU A 113 -5.94 12.65 1.12
C LEU A 113 -6.87 11.81 2.01
N ASP A 114 -7.98 11.31 1.46
CA ASP A 114 -8.91 10.44 2.19
C ASP A 114 -8.24 9.09 2.56
N GLU A 115 -7.44 8.51 1.68
CA GLU A 115 -6.67 7.28 1.95
C GLU A 115 -5.61 7.48 3.04
N LEU A 116 -4.93 8.64 3.08
CA LEU A 116 -4.03 8.99 4.20
C LEU A 116 -4.79 9.04 5.52
N LYS A 117 -5.97 9.67 5.56
CA LYS A 117 -6.79 9.73 6.78
C LYS A 117 -7.31 8.35 7.20
N LYS A 118 -7.82 7.56 6.25
CA LYS A 118 -8.35 6.20 6.49
C LYS A 118 -7.27 5.26 7.04
N SER A 119 -6.02 5.40 6.58
CA SER A 119 -4.90 4.52 6.99
C SER A 119 -4.28 4.90 8.34
N THR A 120 -4.58 6.06 8.92
CA THR A 120 -4.04 6.48 10.22
C THR A 120 -4.38 5.49 11.32
N ARG A 121 -5.68 5.20 11.52
CA ARG A 121 -6.14 4.28 12.57
C ARG A 121 -5.56 2.87 12.41
N TRP A 122 -5.40 2.41 11.16
CA TRP A 122 -4.78 1.11 10.90
C TRP A 122 -3.34 1.07 11.40
N SER A 123 -2.56 2.10 11.07
CA SER A 123 -1.14 2.20 11.41
C SER A 123 -0.92 2.34 12.91
N GLU A 124 -1.81 3.05 13.63
CA GLU A 124 -1.74 3.16 15.10
C GLU A 124 -1.99 1.82 15.79
N LEU A 125 -2.85 0.97 15.22
CA LEU A 125 -3.16 -0.35 15.75
C LEU A 125 -2.12 -1.40 15.32
N HIS A 126 -1.48 -1.21 14.18
CA HIS A 126 -0.54 -2.15 13.57
C HIS A 126 0.79 -1.46 13.27
N VAL A 127 1.48 -0.97 14.30
CA VAL A 127 2.74 -0.21 14.17
C VAL A 127 3.87 -1.02 13.50
N ALA A 128 3.75 -2.35 13.53
CA ALA A 128 4.64 -3.30 12.87
C ALA A 128 4.37 -3.49 11.36
N ASP A 129 3.24 -3.00 10.84
CA ASP A 129 2.82 -3.25 9.46
C ASP A 129 3.51 -2.28 8.50
N ASN A 130 4.72 -2.65 8.11
CA ASN A 130 5.57 -1.87 7.20
C ASN A 130 4.95 -1.60 5.84
N CYS A 131 4.09 -2.51 5.40
CA CYS A 131 3.37 -2.35 4.15
C CYS A 131 2.40 -1.16 4.22
N CYS A 132 1.78 -0.93 5.39
CA CYS A 132 0.91 0.23 5.61
C CYS A 132 1.71 1.55 5.60
N PHE A 133 2.84 1.62 6.31
CA PHE A 133 3.70 2.82 6.30
C PHE A 133 4.31 3.09 4.92
N HIS A 134 4.65 2.05 4.16
CA HIS A 134 5.04 2.22 2.76
C HIS A 134 3.93 2.85 1.93
N TYR A 135 2.70 2.33 2.05
CA TYR A 135 1.56 2.88 1.33
C TYR A 135 1.34 4.35 1.67
N ARG A 136 1.42 4.73 2.95
CA ARG A 136 1.36 6.13 3.40
C ARG A 136 2.44 7.00 2.76
N ARG A 137 3.69 6.52 2.73
CA ARG A 137 4.78 7.20 2.01
C ARG A 137 4.47 7.37 0.52
N SER A 138 3.96 6.33 -0.15
CA SER A 138 3.58 6.42 -1.57
C SER A 138 2.49 7.47 -1.81
N LEU A 139 1.48 7.56 -0.93
CA LEU A 139 0.44 8.58 -0.99
C LEU A 139 1.01 10.00 -0.84
N LEU A 140 1.89 10.21 0.13
CA LEU A 140 2.54 11.50 0.35
C LEU A 140 3.44 11.93 -0.82
N LEU A 141 4.15 10.97 -1.43
CA LEU A 141 4.92 11.22 -2.66
C LEU A 141 4.01 11.58 -3.83
N ALA A 142 2.85 10.93 -3.95
CA ALA A 142 1.88 11.27 -4.99
C ALA A 142 1.32 12.68 -4.81
N LEU A 143 1.16 13.18 -3.58
CA LEU A 143 0.76 14.57 -3.33
C LEU A 143 1.77 15.60 -3.78
N LEU A 144 3.05 15.23 -3.94
CA LEU A 144 4.12 16.09 -4.50
C LEU A 144 4.15 16.06 -6.03
N ASP A 145 3.39 15.17 -6.67
CA ASP A 145 3.39 15.03 -8.12
C ASP A 145 2.55 16.13 -8.79
N VAL A 146 3.20 16.88 -9.69
CA VAL A 146 2.61 17.99 -10.48
C VAL A 146 1.37 17.54 -11.26
N ARG A 147 1.23 16.23 -11.55
CA ARG A 147 0.03 15.69 -12.23
C ARG A 147 -1.28 15.89 -11.46
N LEU A 148 -1.23 16.22 -10.17
CA LEU A 148 -2.42 16.52 -9.35
C LEU A 148 -2.72 18.03 -9.21
N GLU A 149 -2.02 18.90 -9.94
CA GLU A 149 -2.20 20.36 -9.88
C GLU A 149 -3.44 20.86 -10.64
N ASN A 150 -4.22 21.72 -9.99
CA ASN A 150 -5.06 22.71 -10.66
C ASN A 150 -4.24 24.01 -10.78
N ARG A 151 -4.06 24.53 -12.00
CA ARG A 151 -3.12 25.63 -12.32
C ARG A 151 -3.34 26.96 -11.58
N GLU A 152 -4.45 27.15 -10.88
CA GLU A 152 -4.82 28.44 -10.28
C GLU A 152 -4.30 28.65 -8.85
N ASP A 153 -3.79 27.62 -8.15
CA ASP A 153 -3.53 27.67 -6.69
C ASP A 153 -2.15 27.13 -6.23
N SER A 154 -1.10 27.27 -7.06
CA SER A 154 0.21 26.61 -6.83
C SER A 154 0.91 26.97 -5.51
N LEU A 155 0.86 28.24 -5.08
CA LEU A 155 1.56 28.70 -3.86
C LEU A 155 0.91 28.17 -2.56
N SER A 156 -0.42 28.04 -2.57
CA SER A 156 -1.20 27.45 -1.48
C SER A 156 -0.93 25.94 -1.36
N TRP A 157 -0.84 25.27 -2.52
CA TRP A 157 -0.63 23.84 -2.65
C TRP A 157 0.73 23.36 -2.10
N GLU A 158 1.82 24.05 -2.41
CA GLU A 158 3.15 23.68 -1.89
C GLU A 158 3.19 23.78 -0.37
N SER A 159 2.55 24.83 0.17
CA SER A 159 2.45 25.09 1.60
C SER A 159 1.63 24.02 2.32
N GLU A 160 0.48 23.63 1.77
CA GLU A 160 -0.38 22.57 2.33
C GLU A 160 0.32 21.21 2.32
N THR A 161 0.95 20.85 1.20
CA THR A 161 1.64 19.55 1.06
C THR A 161 2.84 19.47 2.00
N TYR A 162 3.60 20.55 2.16
CA TYR A 162 4.70 20.62 3.12
C TYR A 162 4.24 20.48 4.58
N LEU A 163 3.09 21.08 4.94
CA LEU A 163 2.51 20.91 6.27
C LEU A 163 2.10 19.46 6.53
N LEU A 164 1.48 18.79 5.56
CA LEU A 164 1.13 17.36 5.67
C LEU A 164 2.35 16.48 5.92
N TRP A 165 3.46 16.71 5.19
CA TRP A 165 4.72 16.00 5.44
C TRP A 165 5.28 16.24 6.84
N LYS A 166 5.22 17.49 7.34
CA LYS A 166 5.63 17.80 8.72
C LYS A 166 4.77 17.11 9.77
N GLU A 167 3.45 17.09 9.57
CA GLU A 167 2.52 16.42 10.47
C GLU A 167 2.76 14.91 10.49
N GLU A 168 2.97 14.28 9.32
CA GLU A 168 3.30 12.87 9.22
C GLU A 168 4.59 12.53 9.99
N LEU A 169 5.64 13.33 9.80
CA LEU A 169 6.92 13.12 10.48
C LEU A 169 6.77 13.24 12.01
N ARG A 170 6.03 14.23 12.50
CA ARG A 170 5.74 14.40 13.93
C ARG A 170 4.93 13.23 14.49
N TRP A 171 3.94 12.74 13.75
CA TRP A 171 3.12 11.60 14.16
C TRP A 171 3.95 10.30 14.17
N ASN A 172 4.81 10.07 13.19
CA ASN A 172 5.75 8.95 13.18
C ASN A 172 6.71 9.01 14.39
N GLU A 173 7.24 10.19 14.73
CA GLU A 173 8.07 10.37 15.93
C GLU A 173 7.30 10.02 17.21
N MET A 174 6.04 10.44 17.31
CA MET A 174 5.17 10.09 18.43
C MET A 174 4.92 8.58 18.54
N LEU A 175 4.68 7.89 17.42
CA LEU A 175 4.52 6.43 17.39
C LEU A 175 5.80 5.72 17.87
N ILE A 176 6.97 6.15 17.38
CA ILE A 176 8.25 5.60 17.84
C ILE A 176 8.39 5.74 19.35
N ARG A 177 8.15 6.93 19.91
CA ARG A 177 8.26 7.20 21.35
C ARG A 177 7.31 6.33 22.18
N ARG A 178 6.13 6.03 21.66
CA ARG A 178 5.11 5.22 22.34
C ARG A 178 5.46 3.73 22.40
N HIS A 179 6.16 3.21 21.39
CA HIS A 179 6.39 1.77 21.20
C HIS A 179 7.87 1.35 21.42
N GLN A 180 8.64 2.08 22.22
CA GLN A 180 10.04 1.72 22.51
C GLN A 180 10.16 0.45 23.39
N GLY A 181 11.20 -0.37 23.13
CA GLY A 181 11.56 -1.53 23.95
C GLY A 181 11.54 -2.87 23.20
N ARG A 182 11.18 -3.97 23.88
CA ARG A 182 11.24 -5.36 23.35
C ARG A 182 10.43 -5.62 22.08
N GLU A 183 9.42 -4.79 21.78
CA GLU A 183 8.66 -4.87 20.53
C GLU A 183 9.51 -4.49 19.32
N VAL A 184 10.45 -3.55 19.49
CA VAL A 184 11.36 -3.06 18.45
C VAL A 184 12.31 -4.15 17.96
N ASP A 185 12.89 -4.92 18.88
CA ASP A 185 13.76 -6.05 18.55
C ASP A 185 13.02 -7.15 17.79
N LEU A 186 11.76 -7.40 18.17
CA LEU A 186 10.89 -8.35 17.48
C LEU A 186 10.57 -7.89 16.05
N PHE A 187 10.28 -6.61 15.87
CA PHE A 187 10.00 -6.03 14.55
C PHE A 187 11.23 -6.06 13.63
N ILE A 188 12.42 -5.69 14.14
CA ILE A 188 13.67 -5.81 13.38
C ILE A 188 13.92 -7.26 12.97
N THR A 189 13.75 -8.21 13.89
CA THR A 189 14.01 -9.63 13.60
C THR A 189 13.10 -10.16 12.50
N GLN A 190 11.80 -9.83 12.54
CA GLN A 190 10.84 -10.22 11.51
C GLN A 190 11.20 -9.62 10.14
N GLU A 191 11.61 -8.35 10.10
CA GLU A 191 11.97 -7.69 8.85
C GLU A 191 13.31 -8.17 8.27
N ILE A 192 14.26 -8.55 9.11
CA ILE A 192 15.50 -9.21 8.65
C ILE A 192 15.18 -10.56 8.00
N CYS A 193 14.30 -11.37 8.61
CA CYS A 193 13.84 -12.63 8.02
C CYS A 193 13.14 -12.39 6.67
N LEU A 194 12.23 -11.42 6.61
CA LEU A 194 11.49 -11.09 5.39
C LEU A 194 12.42 -10.60 4.27
N LEU A 195 13.36 -9.70 4.59
CA LEU A 195 14.37 -9.24 3.64
C LEU A 195 15.20 -10.40 3.10
N SER A 196 15.63 -11.32 3.97
CA SER A 196 16.37 -12.51 3.58
C SER A 196 15.56 -13.41 2.66
N GLU A 197 14.26 -13.59 2.91
CA GLU A 197 13.38 -14.36 2.02
C GLU A 197 13.24 -13.70 0.65
N CYS A 198 12.99 -12.39 0.60
CA CYS A 198 12.80 -11.65 -0.64
C CYS A 198 14.05 -11.60 -1.54
N LEU A 199 15.24 -11.54 -0.95
CA LEU A 199 16.50 -11.60 -1.71
C LEU A 199 16.77 -12.98 -2.34
N ASN A 200 16.09 -14.02 -1.87
CA ASN A 200 16.21 -15.37 -2.40
C ASN A 200 15.11 -15.73 -3.42
N GLU A 201 14.11 -14.85 -3.62
CA GLU A 201 13.08 -15.04 -4.65
C GLU A 201 13.56 -14.60 -6.05
N PRO A 202 13.18 -15.31 -7.13
CA PRO A 202 13.48 -14.90 -8.49
C PRO A 202 12.75 -13.59 -8.85
N ALA A 203 13.36 -12.77 -9.71
CA ALA A 203 12.76 -11.51 -10.17
C ALA A 203 11.41 -11.76 -10.87
N ASP A 204 10.35 -11.15 -10.36
CA ASP A 204 9.00 -11.22 -10.93
C ASP A 204 8.69 -10.04 -11.89
N GLU A 205 7.70 -10.22 -12.76
CA GLU A 205 7.27 -9.25 -13.81
C GLU A 205 6.93 -7.86 -13.27
N PHE A 206 6.54 -7.77 -12.00
CA PHE A 206 6.14 -6.50 -11.40
C PHE A 206 7.20 -5.97 -10.42
N GLU A 207 8.31 -6.66 -10.17
CA GLU A 207 9.31 -6.34 -9.15
C GLU A 207 8.77 -6.42 -7.69
N GLU A 208 7.85 -7.34 -7.39
CA GLU A 208 7.26 -7.53 -6.06
C GLU A 208 8.31 -7.82 -4.99
N SER A 209 9.17 -8.82 -5.21
CA SER A 209 10.17 -9.25 -4.23
C SER A 209 11.24 -8.18 -4.03
N ARG A 210 11.61 -7.45 -5.09
CA ARG A 210 12.54 -6.31 -5.01
C ARG A 210 11.97 -5.18 -4.17
N VAL A 211 10.74 -4.76 -4.45
CA VAL A 211 10.11 -3.67 -3.68
C VAL A 211 9.98 -4.08 -2.21
N GLN A 212 9.55 -5.32 -1.92
CA GLN A 212 9.46 -5.80 -0.53
C GLN A 212 10.82 -5.77 0.17
N ALA A 213 11.90 -6.16 -0.50
CA ALA A 213 13.25 -6.07 0.03
C ALA A 213 13.65 -4.60 0.32
N GLU A 214 13.36 -3.66 -0.58
CA GLU A 214 13.61 -2.23 -0.36
C GLU A 214 12.86 -1.70 0.88
N LEU A 215 11.62 -2.13 1.10
CA LEU A 215 10.81 -1.74 2.27
C LEU A 215 11.37 -2.28 3.57
N SER A 216 11.66 -3.58 3.62
CA SER A 216 12.23 -4.22 4.80
C SER A 216 13.58 -3.59 5.15
N ALA A 217 14.44 -3.33 4.15
CA ALA A 217 15.72 -2.65 4.36
C ALA A 217 15.57 -1.22 4.91
N LEU A 218 14.67 -0.41 4.33
CA LEU A 218 14.42 0.97 4.79
C LEU A 218 13.89 1.00 6.23
N TYR A 219 13.00 0.07 6.58
CA TYR A 219 12.45 0.00 7.93
C TYR A 219 13.48 -0.45 8.96
N ILE A 220 14.31 -1.45 8.64
CA ILE A 220 15.44 -1.87 9.49
C ILE A 220 16.36 -0.68 9.78
N LEU A 221 16.73 0.10 8.75
CA LEU A 221 17.58 1.29 8.91
C LEU A 221 16.92 2.38 9.76
N TRP A 222 15.60 2.61 9.55
CA TRP A 222 14.83 3.60 10.29
C TRP A 222 14.74 3.25 11.78
N ILE A 223 14.40 2.00 12.11
CA ILE A 223 14.37 1.54 13.50
C ILE A 223 15.78 1.56 14.11
N SER A 224 16.80 1.07 13.41
CA SER A 224 18.16 1.00 13.93
C SER A 224 18.69 2.38 14.33
N LYS A 225 18.35 3.42 13.56
CA LYS A 225 18.65 4.81 13.91
C LYS A 225 17.90 5.28 15.15
N ALA A 226 16.60 4.95 15.25
CA ALA A 226 15.78 5.33 16.39
C ALA A 226 16.19 4.64 17.71
N ALA A 227 16.66 3.40 17.63
CA ALA A 227 17.12 2.61 18.78
C ALA A 227 18.52 3.01 19.27
N THR A 228 19.36 3.58 18.40
CA THR A 228 20.75 3.94 18.72
C THR A 228 20.95 5.40 19.15
N THR A 229 19.97 6.28 18.96
CA THR A 229 20.01 7.65 19.49
C THR A 229 19.67 7.69 20.99
N PRO A 230 20.59 8.10 21.88
CA PRO A 230 20.24 8.37 23.28
C PRO A 230 19.30 9.57 23.32
N PHE A 231 18.10 9.38 23.85
CA PHE A 231 17.16 10.48 24.06
C PHE A 231 17.65 11.34 25.23
N THR A 232 18.16 12.53 24.94
CA THR A 232 18.17 13.61 25.93
C THR A 232 16.72 13.98 26.21
N GLN A 233 16.24 13.69 27.42
CA GLN A 233 15.02 14.30 27.93
C GLN A 233 15.15 15.83 27.77
N PRO A 234 14.12 16.57 27.31
CA PRO A 234 14.10 17.99 27.58
C PRO A 234 14.06 18.15 29.10
N ALA A 235 15.19 18.59 29.67
CA ALA A 235 15.24 19.02 31.06
C ALA A 235 14.06 19.96 31.30
N SER A 236 13.30 19.70 32.35
CA SER A 236 12.16 20.52 32.74
C SER A 236 12.55 21.99 32.75
N ILE A 237 11.87 22.82 31.94
CA ILE A 237 11.92 24.29 32.03
C ILE A 237 11.10 24.71 33.26
N ALA A 238 11.50 24.24 34.45
CA ALA A 238 10.81 24.51 35.70
C ALA A 238 11.76 24.46 36.89
N THR A 239 12.96 25.05 36.79
CA THR A 239 13.74 25.44 37.99
C THR A 239 14.75 26.56 37.70
N VAL A 240 14.26 27.73 37.28
CA VAL A 240 15.01 28.99 37.47
C VAL A 240 14.02 30.02 37.99
N TYR A 241 13.59 29.84 39.24
CA TYR A 241 13.12 30.88 40.15
C TYR A 241 12.91 30.18 41.49
N LEU A 242 13.96 30.17 42.31
CA LEU A 242 13.92 30.29 43.77
C LEU A 242 15.34 30.15 44.34
N LEU A 243 15.69 31.15 45.15
CA LEU A 243 16.81 31.27 46.10
C LEU A 243 18.06 32.01 45.61
N GLU A 244 18.08 33.27 46.07
CA GLU A 244 19.18 34.21 46.37
C GLU A 244 19.97 34.84 45.21
#